data_AF-A0A2D5KDE8-F1
#
_entry.id   AF-A0A2D5KDE8-F1
#
_cell.length_a   1.000
_cell.length_b   1.000
_cell.length_c   1.000
_cell.angle_alpha   90.00
_cell.angle_beta   90.00
_cell.angle_gamma   90.00
#
_symmetry.space_group_name_H-M   'P 1'
#
loop_
_entity.id
_entity.type
_entity.pdbx_description
1 polymer ?
#
loop_
_entity_poly.entity_id
_entity_poly.type
_entity_poly.pdbx_seq_one_letter_code
_entity_poly.pdbx_strand_id
1 'polypeptide(L)' 'MMKQNERSIAFFATLLIVAGVSMLNLEQIDFTSNRIAYLSLFAGVFLAIIFFIMRYQNRSKDEEE' A
#
# COMPACT_ATOMS: atom_id res chain seq x y z
N MET A 1 -9.33 -19.11 -0.70
CA MET A 1 -7.96 -19.00 -1.28
C MET A 1 -7.77 -17.58 -1.79
N MET A 2 -6.67 -16.90 -1.47
CA MET A 2 -6.47 -15.48 -1.82
C MET A 2 -6.35 -15.29 -3.34
N LYS A 3 -7.13 -14.38 -3.93
CA LYS A 3 -7.17 -14.19 -5.39
C LYS A 3 -5.85 -13.61 -5.88
N GLN A 4 -5.41 -13.96 -7.10
CA GLN A 4 -4.13 -13.50 -7.65
C GLN A 4 -4.02 -11.96 -7.68
N ASN A 5 -5.13 -11.27 -7.96
CA ASN A 5 -5.20 -9.81 -7.95
C ASN A 5 -4.93 -9.21 -6.56
N GLU A 6 -5.46 -9.83 -5.50
CA GLU A 6 -5.24 -9.39 -4.12
C GLU A 6 -3.77 -9.52 -3.71
N ARG A 7 -3.10 -10.59 -4.16
CA ARG A 7 -1.67 -10.83 -3.90
C ARG A 7 -0.80 -9.78 -4.58
N SER A 8 -1.08 -9.45 -5.83
CA SER A 8 -0.34 -8.42 -6.56
C SER A 8 -0.51 -7.04 -5.91
N ILE A 9 -1.74 -6.67 -5.50
CA ILE A 9 -1.98 -5.39 -4.83
C ILE A 9 -1.22 -5.32 -3.50
N ALA A 10 -1.27 -6.39 -2.68
CA ALA A 10 -0.53 -6.45 -1.43
C ALA A 10 1.00 -6.35 -1.64
N PHE A 11 1.52 -7.00 -2.69
CA PHE A 11 2.93 -6.91 -3.06
C PHE A 11 3.33 -5.49 -3.44
N PHE A 12 2.60 -4.85 -4.36
CA PHE A 12 2.91 -3.48 -4.80
C PHE A 12 2.72 -2.45 -3.68
N ALA A 13 1.71 -2.61 -2.82
CA ALA A 13 1.54 -1.77 -1.64
C ALA A 13 2.77 -1.84 -0.73
N THR A 14 3.21 -3.05 -0.39
CA THR A 14 4.39 -3.27 0.47
C THR A 14 5.65 -2.72 -0.18
N LEU A 15 5.85 -2.97 -1.48
CA LEU A 15 6.99 -2.48 -2.24
C LEU A 15 7.08 -0.95 -2.21
N LEU A 16 5.96 -0.26 -2.46
CA LEU A 16 5.91 1.20 -2.46
C LEU A 16 6.12 1.81 -1.07
N ILE A 17 5.61 1.16 -0.03
CA ILE A 17 5.87 1.57 1.36
C ILE A 17 7.37 1.41 1.67
N VAL A 18 7.95 0.24 1.42
CA VAL A 18 9.37 -0.03 1.68
C VAL A 18 10.27 0.92 0.89
N ALA A 19 9.97 1.13 -0.40
CA ALA A 19 10.70 2.07 -1.23
C ALA A 19 10.57 3.51 -0.71
N GLY A 20 9.36 3.93 -0.36
CA GLY A 20 9.08 5.24 0.19
C GLY A 20 9.84 5.50 1.50
N VAL A 21 9.83 4.56 2.44
CA VAL A 21 10.61 4.65 3.69
C VAL A 21 12.10 4.70 3.41
N SER A 22 12.60 3.84 2.50
CA SER A 22 14.03 3.79 2.17
C SER A 22 14.55 5.06 1.49
N MET A 23 13.68 5.78 0.78
CA MET A 23 14.01 7.03 0.11
C MET A 23 13.86 8.27 1.00
N LEU A 24 13.35 8.14 2.23
CA LEU A 24 13.21 9.28 3.13
C LEU A 24 14.59 9.83 3.52
N ASN A 25 14.82 11.09 3.19
CA ASN A 25 15.91 11.87 3.73
C ASN A 25 15.51 12.40 5.11
N LEU A 26 15.98 11.70 6.16
CA LEU A 26 15.68 12.02 7.55
C LEU A 26 16.45 13.26 8.06
N GLU A 27 17.51 13.69 7.38
CA GLU A 27 18.24 14.90 7.74
C GLU A 27 17.48 16.16 7.33
N GLN A 28 16.68 16.07 6.26
CA GLN A 28 15.86 17.15 5.72
C GLN A 28 14.43 16.65 5.51
N ILE A 29 13.61 16.63 6.56
CA ILE A 29 12.22 16.11 6.56
C ILE A 29 11.25 17.02 5.78
N ASP A 30 11.73 18.08 5.13
CA ASP A 30 10.88 18.97 4.36
C ASP A 30 10.24 18.25 3.16
N PHE A 31 9.06 18.74 2.76
CA PHE A 31 8.28 18.14 1.70
C PHE A 31 8.97 18.23 0.33
N THR A 32 9.78 19.27 0.09
CA THR A 32 10.43 19.49 -1.20
C THR A 32 11.51 18.44 -1.43
N SER A 33 12.35 18.19 -0.42
CA SER A 33 13.43 17.19 -0.46
C SER A 33 12.91 15.75 -0.49
N ASN A 34 11.73 15.50 0.09
CA ASN A 34 11.14 14.15 0.20
C ASN A 34 9.91 13.91 -0.68
N ARG A 35 9.64 14.78 -1.66
CA ARG A 35 8.39 14.73 -2.44
C ARG A 35 8.12 13.34 -3.04
N ILE A 36 9.16 12.69 -3.59
CA ILE A 36 9.04 11.36 -4.20
C ILE A 36 8.79 10.28 -3.12
N ALA A 37 9.52 10.34 -2.00
CA ALA A 37 9.36 9.42 -0.89
C ALA A 37 7.92 9.49 -0.33
N TYR A 38 7.41 10.70 -0.09
CA TYR A 38 6.03 10.92 0.35
C TYR A 38 4.99 10.43 -0.67
N LEU A 39 5.22 10.66 -1.96
CA LEU A 39 4.32 10.17 -3.00
C LEU A 39 4.27 8.63 -3.03
N SER A 40 5.43 7.98 -2.90
CA SER A 40 5.53 6.52 -2.83
C SER A 40 4.85 5.96 -1.58
N LEU A 41 5.07 6.58 -0.42
CA LEU A 41 4.39 6.22 0.83
C LEU A 41 2.88 6.37 0.70
N PHE A 42 2.42 7.50 0.16
CA PHE A 42 1.00 7.76 -0.05
C PHE A 42 0.36 6.71 -0.97
N ALA A 43 0.98 6.43 -2.12
CA ALA A 43 0.50 5.42 -3.06
C ALA A 43 0.49 4.01 -2.43
N GLY A 44 1.53 3.67 -1.66
CA GLY A 44 1.62 2.39 -0.97
C GLY A 44 0.54 2.21 0.11
N VAL A 45 0.32 3.23 0.95
CA VAL A 45 -0.77 3.24 1.95
C VAL A 45 -2.13 3.18 1.27
N PHE A 46 -2.33 3.92 0.20
CA PHE A 46 -3.58 3.90 -0.56
C PHE A 46 -3.89 2.51 -1.13
N LEU A 47 -2.91 1.82 -1.72
CA LEU A 47 -3.08 0.44 -2.19
C LEU A 47 -3.32 -0.53 -1.03
N ALA A 48 -2.70 -0.32 0.13
CA ALA A 48 -2.95 -1.14 1.32
C ALA A 48 -4.41 -0.99 1.82
N ILE A 49 -4.99 0.22 1.75
CA ILE A 49 -6.39 0.46 2.07
C ILE A 49 -7.30 -0.26 1.07
N ILE A 50 -7.03 -0.15 -0.23
CA ILE A 50 -7.79 -0.87 -1.27
C ILE A 50 -7.75 -2.37 -1.02
N PHE A 51 -6.55 -2.90 -0.73
CA PHE A 51 -6.36 -4.30 -0.39
C PHE A 51 -7.21 -4.72 0.82
N PHE A 52 -7.23 -3.90 1.88
CA PHE A 52 -8.01 -4.17 3.08
C PHE A 52 -9.52 -4.20 2.79
N ILE A 53 -10.04 -3.23 2.03
CA ILE A 53 -11.44 -3.16 1.62
C ILE A 53 -11.83 -4.39 0.78
N MET A 54 -11.02 -4.73 -0.23
CA MET A 54 -11.26 -5.92 -1.07
C MET A 54 -11.28 -7.20 -0.24
N ARG A 55 -10.33 -7.34 0.70
CA ARG A 55 -10.25 -8.52 1.57
C ARG A 55 -11.47 -8.64 2.47
N TYR A 56 -11.98 -7.53 2.99
CA TYR A 56 -13.19 -7.49 3.82
C TYR A 56 -14.44 -7.86 3.02
N GLN A 57 -14.63 -7.29 1.82
CA GLN A 57 -15.76 -7.61 0.95
C GLN A 57 -15.77 -9.06 0.44
N ASN A 58 -14.60 -9.65 0.15
CA ASN A 58 -14.56 -11.07 -0.22
C ASN A 58 -14.91 -11.97 0.97
N ARG A 59 -14.56 -11.61 2.21
CA ARG A 59 -14.96 -12.39 3.40
C ARG A 59 -16.46 -12.36 3.64
N SER A 60 -17.12 -11.21 3.49
CA SER A 60 -18.57 -11.13 3.70
C SER A 60 -19.35 -11.96 2.68
N LYS A 61 -18.85 -12.08 1.45
CA LYS A 61 -19.47 -12.92 0.41
C LYS A 61 -19.32 -14.42 0.69
N ASP A 62 -18.19 -14.81 1.27
CA ASP A 62 -17.94 -16.21 1.66
C ASP A 62 -18.80 -16.64 2.88
N GLU A 63 -19.42 -15.70 3.62
CA GLU A 63 -20.31 -15.96 4.77
C GLU A 63 -21.81 -16.03 4.37
N GLU A 64 -22.16 -15.58 3.16
CA GLU A 64 -23.54 -15.59 2.63
C GLU A 64 -23.84 -16.82 1.75
N GLU A 65 -22.82 -17.60 1.36
CA GLU A 65 -22.94 -18.92 0.68
C GLU A 65 -22.84 -20.09 1.68
#